data_AF-A0A363TQM2-F1
#
_entry.id   AF-A0A363TQM2-F1
#
_cell.length_a   1.000
_cell.length_b   1.000
_cell.length_c   1.000
_cell.angle_alpha   90.00
_cell.angle_beta   90.00
_cell.angle_gamma   90.00
#
_symmetry.space_group_name_H-M   'P 1'
#
loop_
_entity.id
_entity.type
_entity.pdbx_description
1 polymer ?
#
loop_
_entity_poly.entity_id
_entity_poly.type
_entity_poly.pdbx_seq_one_letter_code
_entity_poly.pdbx_strand_id
1 'polypeptide(L)'
;MVRADRAALNKRLEKALFWDRDHGGMFNSKRSAAANLAAATSWKSLRSMLSSDAATPRRDGSADYCLPARTRPRDERQFERVAEQLKTDTFFDWGVVISERQPVRAAGDTSAAVVGQLSGELVRVVDWAFDAPQGRQRWVQVVMPSGAKGYVDGRHIQTLAPERLCLRKDTRGVWRISGYIGGGD
;
A
#
# COMPACT_ATOMS: atom_id res chain seq x y z
N MET A 1 -19.94 -6.35 4.42
CA MET A 1 -20.70 -5.77 3.28
C MET A 1 -22.06 -6.42 3.20
N VAL A 2 -23.14 -5.63 3.15
CA VAL A 2 -24.51 -6.17 3.03
C VAL A 2 -24.81 -6.58 1.58
N ARG A 3 -25.86 -7.38 1.35
CA ARG A 3 -26.20 -7.91 0.02
C ARG A 3 -26.48 -6.82 -1.02
N ALA A 4 -27.10 -5.72 -0.62
CA ALA A 4 -27.41 -4.59 -1.50
C ALA A 4 -26.13 -3.92 -2.05
N ASP A 5 -25.15 -3.67 -1.18
CA ASP A 5 -23.84 -3.12 -1.56
C ASP A 5 -23.10 -4.02 -2.56
N ARG A 6 -23.19 -5.35 -2.39
CA ARG A 6 -22.60 -6.31 -3.35
C ARG A 6 -23.22 -6.18 -4.75
N ALA A 7 -24.54 -6.01 -4.82
CA ALA A 7 -25.24 -5.86 -6.09
C ALA A 7 -24.91 -4.52 -6.78
N ALA A 8 -24.80 -3.43 -6.01
CA ALA A 8 -24.37 -2.14 -6.53
C ALA A 8 -22.92 -2.19 -7.02
N LEU A 9 -22.02 -2.80 -6.25
CA LEU A 9 -20.62 -3.00 -6.62
C LEU A 9 -20.49 -3.81 -7.92
N ASN A 10 -21.23 -4.91 -8.07
CA ASN A 10 -21.24 -5.71 -9.30
C ASN A 10 -21.54 -4.89 -10.56
N LYS A 11 -22.38 -3.86 -10.48
CA LYS A 11 -22.68 -2.98 -11.63
C LYS A 11 -21.52 -2.04 -12.00
N ARG A 12 -20.55 -1.86 -11.10
CA ARG A 12 -19.38 -0.98 -11.27
C ARG A 12 -18.11 -1.74 -11.65
N LEU A 13 -18.12 -3.07 -11.60
CA LEU A 13 -16.98 -3.91 -11.96
C LEU A 13 -16.96 -4.17 -13.48
N GLU A 14 -15.76 -4.31 -14.01
CA GLU A 14 -15.55 -5.01 -15.27
C GLU A 14 -15.80 -6.51 -15.11
N LYS A 15 -16.18 -7.17 -16.21
CA LYS A 15 -16.44 -8.62 -16.20
C LYS A 15 -15.18 -9.43 -15.91
N ALA A 16 -14.05 -8.98 -16.43
CA ALA A 16 -12.74 -9.58 -16.23
C ALA A 16 -11.91 -8.67 -15.32
N LEU A 17 -12.23 -8.70 -14.02
CA LEU A 17 -11.45 -7.99 -13.02
C LEU A 17 -10.10 -8.71 -12.83
N PHE A 18 -8.99 -8.01 -13.04
CA PHE A 18 -7.68 -8.60 -12.76
C PHE A 18 -7.34 -8.51 -11.26
N TRP A 19 -6.56 -9.47 -10.81
CA TRP A 19 -6.02 -9.53 -9.46
C TRP A 19 -4.50 -9.58 -9.53
N ASP A 20 -3.83 -8.68 -8.81
CA ASP A 20 -2.38 -8.57 -8.80
C ASP A 20 -1.91 -8.54 -7.34
N ARG A 21 -0.76 -9.17 -7.05
CA ARG A 21 -0.23 -9.37 -5.69
C ARG A 21 -1.21 -10.10 -4.75
N ASP A 22 -1.59 -11.34 -5.08
CA ASP A 22 -2.34 -12.24 -4.17
C ASP A 22 -1.38 -13.08 -3.31
N HIS A 23 -0.75 -12.45 -2.31
CA HIS A 23 0.27 -13.10 -1.47
C HIS A 23 -0.30 -14.04 -0.40
N GLY A 24 -1.63 -14.21 -0.33
CA GLY A 24 -2.30 -15.05 0.67
C GLY A 24 -3.37 -16.02 0.09
N GLY A 25 -3.47 -16.16 -1.24
CA GLY A 25 -4.51 -16.98 -1.86
C GLY A 25 -5.93 -16.47 -1.60
N MET A 26 -6.08 -15.17 -1.36
CA MET A 26 -7.37 -14.53 -1.11
C MET A 26 -8.24 -14.52 -2.37
N PHE A 27 -7.62 -14.54 -3.56
CA PHE A 27 -8.36 -14.68 -4.80
C PHE A 27 -8.88 -16.10 -4.96
N ASN A 28 -10.19 -16.21 -5.13
CA ASN A 28 -10.85 -17.47 -5.44
C ASN A 28 -11.54 -17.36 -6.79
N SER A 29 -11.05 -18.10 -7.80
CA SER A 29 -11.61 -18.11 -9.15
C SER A 29 -13.05 -18.63 -9.23
N LYS A 30 -13.52 -19.36 -8.20
CA LYS A 30 -14.91 -19.82 -8.09
C LYS A 30 -15.85 -18.77 -7.48
N ARG A 31 -15.32 -17.65 -6.97
CA ARG A 31 -16.10 -16.53 -6.44
C ARG A 31 -16.28 -15.46 -7.51
N SER A 32 -17.36 -14.68 -7.38
CA SER A 32 -17.52 -13.49 -8.21
C SER A 32 -16.47 -12.43 -7.87
N ALA A 33 -16.15 -11.55 -8.83
CA ALA A 33 -15.22 -10.45 -8.63
C ALA A 33 -15.61 -9.56 -7.43
N ALA A 34 -16.90 -9.25 -7.25
CA ALA A 34 -17.36 -8.50 -6.08
C ALA A 34 -17.18 -9.27 -4.76
N ALA A 35 -17.27 -10.60 -4.77
CA ALA A 35 -17.04 -11.39 -3.57
C ALA A 35 -15.54 -11.45 -3.20
N ASN A 36 -14.64 -11.55 -4.19
CA ASN A 36 -13.19 -11.44 -3.95
C ASN A 36 -12.83 -10.03 -3.44
N LEU A 37 -13.34 -8.98 -4.08
CA LEU A 37 -13.11 -7.60 -3.62
C LEU A 37 -13.68 -7.33 -2.23
N ALA A 38 -14.86 -7.87 -1.91
CA ALA A 38 -15.42 -7.76 -0.57
C ALA A 38 -14.61 -8.48 0.51
N ALA A 39 -13.84 -9.50 0.14
CA ALA A 39 -13.00 -10.27 1.06
C ALA A 39 -11.63 -9.61 1.25
N ALA A 40 -11.10 -9.00 0.19
CA ALA A 40 -9.78 -8.39 0.19
C ALA A 40 -9.70 -7.02 0.85
N THR A 41 -10.81 -6.29 0.96
CA THR A 41 -10.76 -4.92 1.44
C THR A 41 -12.04 -4.48 2.13
N SER A 42 -11.98 -3.35 2.82
CA SER A 42 -13.11 -2.76 3.54
C SER A 42 -13.77 -1.63 2.76
N TRP A 43 -15.00 -1.25 3.11
CA TRP A 43 -15.64 -0.09 2.47
C TRP A 43 -14.89 1.22 2.73
N LYS A 44 -14.29 1.34 3.92
CA LYS A 44 -13.45 2.47 4.30
C LYS A 44 -12.23 2.56 3.39
N SER A 45 -11.54 1.43 3.17
CA SER A 45 -10.37 1.33 2.30
C SER A 45 -10.73 1.66 0.85
N LEU A 46 -11.79 1.07 0.30
CA LEU A 46 -12.25 1.36 -1.05
C LEU A 46 -12.62 2.84 -1.25
N ARG A 47 -13.36 3.43 -0.30
CA ARG A 47 -13.66 4.87 -0.35
C ARG A 47 -12.38 5.70 -0.27
N SER A 48 -11.42 5.32 0.57
CA SER A 48 -10.13 6.00 0.65
C SER A 48 -9.36 5.95 -0.67
N MET A 49 -9.31 4.78 -1.33
CA MET A 49 -8.66 4.64 -2.64
C MET A 49 -9.37 5.50 -3.70
N LEU A 50 -10.71 5.43 -3.75
CA LEU A 50 -11.52 6.18 -4.72
C LEU A 50 -11.53 7.71 -4.47
N SER A 51 -11.18 8.15 -3.27
CA SER A 51 -11.07 9.58 -2.92
C SER A 51 -9.66 10.12 -3.14
N SER A 52 -8.73 9.32 -3.67
CA SER A 52 -7.38 9.77 -4.00
C SER A 52 -7.41 10.62 -5.26
N ASP A 53 -6.87 11.84 -5.18
CA ASP A 53 -6.73 12.73 -6.34
C ASP A 53 -5.57 12.34 -7.27
N ALA A 54 -4.72 11.41 -6.82
CA ALA A 54 -3.57 10.93 -7.58
C ALA A 54 -3.83 9.51 -8.12
N ALA A 55 -3.78 9.35 -9.45
CA ALA A 55 -3.80 8.08 -10.16
C ALA A 55 -2.51 7.92 -10.97
N THR A 56 -2.08 6.68 -11.20
CA THR A 56 -1.01 6.39 -12.18
C THR A 56 -1.40 5.27 -13.12
N PRO A 57 -1.01 5.33 -14.41
CA PRO A 57 -1.25 4.25 -15.34
C PRO A 57 -0.51 2.97 -14.91
N ARG A 58 -1.00 1.82 -15.34
CA ARG A 58 -0.24 0.57 -15.20
C ARG A 58 1.02 0.60 -16.08
N ARG A 59 2.07 -0.08 -15.62
CA ARG A 59 3.36 -0.16 -16.33
C ARG A 59 3.37 -1.21 -17.45
N ASP A 60 2.39 -2.11 -17.47
CA ASP A 60 2.27 -3.18 -18.48
C ASP A 60 1.62 -2.71 -19.79
N GLY A 61 1.38 -1.40 -19.95
CA GLY A 61 0.76 -0.82 -21.14
C GLY A 61 -0.77 -0.99 -21.20
N SER A 62 -1.41 -1.49 -20.14
CA SER A 62 -2.87 -1.53 -20.09
C SER A 62 -3.48 -0.13 -20.04
N ALA A 63 -4.75 -0.01 -20.44
CA ALA A 63 -5.52 1.24 -20.33
C ALA A 63 -6.01 1.54 -18.90
N ASP A 64 -5.48 0.85 -17.89
CA ASP A 64 -5.92 1.01 -16.49
C ASP A 64 -5.16 2.11 -15.77
N TYR A 65 -5.90 2.85 -14.93
CA TYR A 65 -5.37 3.83 -13.99
C TYR A 65 -5.64 3.35 -12.58
N CYS A 66 -4.59 3.28 -11.75
CA CYS A 66 -4.68 2.74 -10.41
C CYS A 66 -4.55 3.83 -9.35
N LEU A 67 -5.38 3.72 -8.31
CA LEU A 67 -5.55 4.65 -7.20
C LEU A 67 -5.27 3.95 -5.86
N PRO A 68 -4.57 4.59 -4.90
CA PRO A 68 -3.84 5.84 -5.07
C PRO A 68 -2.65 5.66 -6.02
N ALA A 69 -2.01 6.77 -6.40
CA ALA A 69 -0.70 6.72 -7.03
C ALA A 69 0.30 6.01 -6.10
N ARG A 70 1.16 5.17 -6.68
CA ARG A 70 2.23 4.51 -5.93
C ARG A 70 3.34 5.54 -5.65
N THR A 71 3.74 5.67 -4.40
CA THR A 71 4.97 6.40 -4.02
C THR A 71 6.19 5.72 -4.63
N ARG A 72 7.07 6.51 -5.24
CA ARG A 72 8.27 6.01 -5.93
C ARG A 72 9.50 6.76 -5.46
N PRO A 73 10.64 6.09 -5.30
CA PRO A 73 11.93 6.76 -5.19
C PRO A 73 12.17 7.65 -6.41
N ARG A 74 12.84 8.78 -6.20
CA ARG A 74 13.20 9.71 -7.30
C ARG A 74 14.13 9.06 -8.32
N ASP A 75 15.11 8.29 -7.84
CA ASP A 75 16.03 7.51 -8.67
C ASP A 75 15.77 6.01 -8.44
N GLU A 76 14.90 5.42 -9.27
CA GLU A 76 14.53 4.00 -9.16
C GLU A 76 15.73 3.08 -9.40
N ARG A 77 16.65 3.44 -10.31
CA ARG A 77 17.82 2.60 -10.62
C ARG A 77 18.82 2.58 -9.48
N GLN A 78 19.07 3.74 -8.86
CA GLN A 78 19.90 3.80 -7.67
C GLN A 78 19.28 3.00 -6.53
N PHE A 79 17.98 3.14 -6.33
CA PHE A 79 17.27 2.38 -5.31
C PHE A 79 17.37 0.85 -5.53
N GLU A 80 17.13 0.39 -6.75
CA GLU A 80 17.26 -1.04 -7.11
C GLU A 80 18.66 -1.58 -6.80
N ARG A 81 19.72 -0.85 -7.14
CA ARG A 81 21.10 -1.24 -6.81
C ARG A 81 21.34 -1.34 -5.30
N VAL A 82 20.83 -0.39 -4.52
CA VAL A 82 20.95 -0.42 -3.06
C VAL A 82 20.19 -1.60 -2.47
N ALA A 83 18.96 -1.85 -2.95
CA ALA A 83 18.15 -2.96 -2.49
C ALA A 83 18.80 -4.32 -2.81
N GLU A 84 19.41 -4.47 -3.99
CA GLU A 84 20.17 -5.66 -4.38
C GLU A 84 21.38 -5.88 -3.48
N GLN A 85 22.20 -4.83 -3.26
CA GLN A 85 23.37 -4.90 -2.38
C GLN A 85 23.01 -5.30 -0.94
N LEU A 86 21.89 -4.77 -0.43
CA LEU A 86 21.40 -5.06 0.91
C LEU A 86 20.55 -6.34 1.01
N LYS A 87 20.33 -7.02 -0.14
CA LYS A 87 19.48 -8.21 -0.27
C LYS A 87 18.09 -8.00 0.34
N THR A 88 17.46 -6.88 -0.02
CA THR A 88 16.12 -6.49 0.44
C THR A 88 15.14 -6.46 -0.72
N ASP A 89 13.88 -6.73 -0.44
CA ASP A 89 12.80 -6.53 -1.40
C ASP A 89 12.46 -5.04 -1.54
N THR A 90 12.48 -4.54 -2.79
CA THR A 90 12.24 -3.12 -3.12
C THR A 90 10.86 -2.58 -2.74
N PHE A 91 9.89 -3.45 -2.48
CA PHE A 91 8.50 -3.10 -2.20
C PHE A 91 8.14 -3.30 -0.73
N PHE A 92 8.63 -4.37 -0.12
CA PHE A 92 8.22 -4.81 1.21
C PHE A 92 9.20 -4.42 2.32
N ASP A 93 10.49 -4.26 2.02
CA ASP A 93 11.49 -3.90 3.03
C ASP A 93 11.74 -2.40 3.14
N TRP A 94 10.96 -1.57 2.44
CA TRP A 94 11.20 -0.13 2.33
C TRP A 94 9.93 0.70 2.44
N GLY A 95 10.06 1.86 3.10
CA GLY A 95 8.98 2.82 3.30
C GLY A 95 9.48 4.26 3.21
N VAL A 96 8.56 5.17 2.91
CA VAL A 96 8.85 6.61 2.85
C VAL A 96 8.22 7.29 4.05
N VAL A 97 9.01 8.09 4.78
CA VAL A 97 8.49 8.94 5.83
C VAL A 97 7.72 10.10 5.20
N ILE A 98 6.48 10.34 5.62
CA ILE A 98 5.57 11.31 4.98
C ILE A 98 5.35 12.58 5.81
N SER A 99 6.19 12.83 6.81
CA SER A 99 6.14 14.02 7.65
C SER A 99 7.50 14.68 7.77
N GLU A 100 7.50 16.00 7.95
CA GLU A 100 8.70 16.85 7.88
C GLU A 100 9.60 16.78 9.12
N ARG A 101 9.16 16.17 10.22
CA ARG A 101 9.87 16.16 11.52
C ARG A 101 9.57 14.92 12.35
N GLN A 102 9.59 13.74 11.75
CA GLN A 102 9.27 12.49 12.45
C GLN A 102 10.39 12.13 13.45
N PRO A 103 10.12 12.10 14.76
CA PRO A 103 11.09 11.57 15.71
C PRO A 103 11.29 10.07 15.50
N VAL A 104 12.55 9.65 15.54
CA VAL A 104 12.95 8.24 15.61
C VAL A 104 13.30 7.94 17.04
N ARG A 105 12.68 6.91 17.63
CA ARG A 105 12.81 6.57 19.04
C ARG A 105 13.63 5.30 19.26
N ALA A 106 14.28 5.21 20.40
CA ALA A 106 15.08 4.03 20.79
C ALA A 106 14.25 2.75 20.94
N ALA A 107 12.97 2.90 21.29
CA ALA A 107 12.00 1.82 21.43
C ALA A 107 10.64 2.25 20.86
N GLY A 108 9.77 1.28 20.58
CA GLY A 108 8.39 1.49 20.13
C GLY A 108 7.47 2.00 21.25
N ASP A 109 7.78 3.18 21.78
CA ASP A 109 7.07 3.80 22.89
C ASP A 109 7.18 5.33 22.80
N THR A 110 6.11 6.07 23.13
CA THR A 110 6.10 7.54 23.05
C THR A 110 7.01 8.21 24.09
N SER A 111 7.33 7.54 25.19
CA SER A 111 8.25 7.97 26.24
C SER A 111 9.72 7.63 25.96
N ALA A 112 9.99 6.75 24.99
CA ALA A 112 11.34 6.34 24.65
C ALA A 112 12.16 7.53 24.12
N ALA A 113 13.45 7.55 24.44
CA ALA A 113 14.37 8.60 24.01
C ALA A 113 14.37 8.76 22.47
N VAL A 114 14.42 10.01 22.02
CA VAL A 114 14.59 10.33 20.60
C VAL A 114 16.06 10.13 20.23
N VAL A 115 16.32 9.27 19.26
CA VAL A 115 17.68 8.89 18.79
C VAL A 115 17.99 9.42 17.39
N GLY A 116 17.01 10.09 16.76
CA GLY A 116 17.16 10.68 15.43
C GLY A 116 15.88 11.37 14.98
N GLN A 117 15.94 11.94 13.78
CA GLN A 117 14.81 12.62 13.15
C GLN A 117 14.84 12.36 11.64
N LEU A 118 13.65 12.18 11.07
CA LEU A 118 13.43 11.95 9.64
C LEU A 118 12.45 13.00 9.09
N SER A 119 12.69 13.43 7.85
CA SER A 119 11.92 14.39 7.07
C SER A 119 11.84 13.99 5.59
N GLY A 120 11.01 12.99 5.25
CA GLY A 120 10.76 12.63 3.85
C GLY A 120 11.63 11.52 3.28
N GLU A 121 12.51 10.92 4.09
CA GLU A 121 13.47 9.93 3.61
C GLU A 121 12.81 8.59 3.29
N LEU A 122 13.40 7.92 2.31
CA LEU A 122 13.22 6.49 2.08
C LEU A 122 14.08 5.73 3.10
N VAL A 123 13.45 4.87 3.89
CA VAL A 123 14.11 4.09 4.94
C VAL A 123 13.82 2.61 4.77
N ARG A 124 14.79 1.78 5.18
CA ARG A 124 14.57 0.34 5.27
C ARG A 124 13.68 0.07 6.49
N VAL A 125 12.63 -0.70 6.27
CA VAL A 125 11.74 -1.18 7.33
C VAL A 125 12.18 -2.58 7.72
N VAL A 126 12.40 -2.78 9.02
CA VAL A 126 12.77 -4.07 9.61
C VAL A 126 11.52 -4.79 10.08
N ASP A 127 10.57 -4.05 10.65
CA ASP A 127 9.30 -4.57 11.12
C ASP A 127 8.21 -3.50 10.92
N TRP A 128 7.20 -3.84 10.12
CA TRP A 128 6.04 -2.98 9.87
C TRP A 128 5.02 -3.01 11.01
N ALA A 129 5.13 -3.94 11.95
CA ALA A 129 4.19 -4.18 13.04
C ALA A 129 2.74 -4.26 12.54
N PHE A 130 2.49 -4.95 11.42
CA PHE A 130 1.14 -5.13 10.87
C PHE A 130 0.23 -5.92 11.84
N ASP A 131 0.82 -6.79 12.67
CA ASP A 131 0.12 -7.57 13.69
C ASP A 131 -0.21 -6.78 14.97
N ALA A 132 0.12 -5.47 15.02
CA ALA A 132 -0.18 -4.66 16.18
C ALA A 132 -1.70 -4.64 16.48
N PRO A 133 -2.12 -4.79 17.76
CA PRO A 133 -3.54 -4.81 18.10
C PRO A 133 -4.26 -3.55 17.61
N GLN A 134 -5.47 -3.72 17.08
CA GLN A 134 -6.28 -2.59 16.63
C GLN A 134 -6.47 -1.56 17.76
N GLY A 135 -6.35 -0.28 17.42
CA GLY A 135 -6.47 0.84 18.37
C GLY A 135 -5.20 1.13 19.17
N ARG A 136 -4.13 0.33 19.03
CA ARG A 136 -2.80 0.68 19.55
C ARG A 136 -1.96 1.39 18.51
N GLN A 137 -1.07 2.26 18.98
CA GLN A 137 -0.07 2.88 18.12
C GLN A 137 0.85 1.80 17.55
N ARG A 138 0.94 1.76 16.23
CA ARG A 138 1.85 0.89 15.52
C ARG A 138 3.23 1.55 15.51
N TRP A 139 4.24 0.85 16.01
CA TRP A 139 5.63 1.31 15.98
C TRP A 139 6.40 0.53 14.94
N VAL A 140 6.83 1.21 13.89
CA VAL A 140 7.55 0.60 12.77
C VAL A 140 9.04 0.68 13.06
N GLN A 141 9.72 -0.46 13.08
CA GLN A 141 11.17 -0.50 13.24
C GLN A 141 11.84 -0.19 11.90
N VAL A 142 12.76 0.78 11.90
CA VAL A 142 13.44 1.26 10.70
C VAL A 142 14.95 1.32 10.88
N VAL A 143 15.66 1.30 9.75
CA VAL A 143 17.07 1.68 9.66
C VAL A 143 17.15 3.07 9.02
N MET A 144 17.68 4.04 9.75
CA MET A 144 17.91 5.40 9.27
C MET A 144 19.00 5.42 8.19
N PRO A 145 19.12 6.49 7.38
CA PRO A 145 20.21 6.64 6.42
C PRO A 145 21.62 6.54 7.02
N SER A 146 21.76 6.86 8.32
CA SER A 146 23.01 6.68 9.08
C SER A 146 23.37 5.22 9.38
N GLY A 147 22.48 4.27 9.09
CA GLY A 147 22.62 2.85 9.45
C GLY A 147 22.13 2.51 10.86
N ALA A 148 21.82 3.49 11.71
CA ALA A 148 21.29 3.25 13.04
C ALA A 148 19.80 2.84 13.01
N LYS A 149 19.42 1.93 13.92
CA LYS A 149 18.06 1.43 14.07
C LYS A 149 17.24 2.31 15.02
N GLY A 150 15.93 2.35 14.81
CA GLY A 150 14.99 2.95 15.74
C GLY A 150 13.54 2.71 15.33
N TYR A 151 12.62 3.40 15.99
CA TYR A 151 11.18 3.22 15.83
C TYR A 151 10.51 4.52 15.44
N VAL A 152 9.61 4.46 14.46
CA VAL A 152 8.76 5.58 14.04
C VAL A 152 7.29 5.22 14.23
N ASP A 153 6.45 6.24 14.37
CA ASP A 153 5.00 6.04 14.37
C ASP A 153 4.56 5.56 12.98
N GLY A 154 3.88 4.43 12.93
CA GLY A 154 3.39 3.80 11.71
C GLY A 154 2.40 4.65 10.91
N ARG A 155 1.85 5.73 11.47
CA ARG A 155 1.02 6.71 10.74
C ARG A 155 1.84 7.67 9.88
N HIS A 156 3.14 7.76 10.13
CA HIS A 156 4.06 8.70 9.49
C HIS A 156 5.00 8.04 8.46
N ILE A 157 4.77 6.77 8.16
CA ILE A 157 5.52 6.00 7.16
C ILE A 157 4.56 5.27 6.22
N GLN A 158 4.82 5.40 4.92
CA GLN A 158 4.01 4.80 3.87
C GLN A 158 4.80 3.68 3.18
N THR A 159 4.15 2.54 2.94
CA THR A 159 4.70 1.46 2.12
C THR A 159 4.85 1.89 0.65
N LEU A 160 5.89 1.40 -0.01
CA LEU A 160 6.06 1.53 -1.46
C LEU A 160 5.11 0.63 -2.27
N ALA A 161 4.38 -0.24 -1.58
CA ALA A 161 3.52 -1.27 -2.15
C ALA A 161 2.08 -1.16 -1.62
N PRO A 162 1.43 0.02 -1.68
CA PRO A 162 0.09 0.17 -1.15
C PRO A 162 -0.90 -0.73 -1.90
N GLU A 163 -2.01 -1.05 -1.23
CA GLU A 163 -3.19 -1.59 -1.90
C GLU A 163 -3.76 -0.53 -2.86
N ARG A 164 -4.24 -0.97 -4.03
CA ARG A 164 -4.73 -0.06 -5.07
C ARG A 164 -5.95 -0.63 -5.78
N LEU A 165 -6.85 0.28 -6.13
CA LEU A 165 -7.99 0.01 -7.00
C LEU A 165 -7.69 0.54 -8.39
N CYS A 166 -7.88 -0.28 -9.41
CA CYS A 166 -7.63 0.09 -10.79
C CYS A 166 -8.94 0.28 -11.54
N LEU A 167 -8.98 1.34 -12.34
CA LEU A 167 -10.14 1.79 -13.08
C LEU A 167 -9.81 1.82 -14.59
N ARG A 168 -10.81 1.49 -15.41
CA ARG A 168 -10.77 1.63 -16.87
C ARG A 168 -12.04 2.29 -17.36
N LYS A 169 -11.97 3.05 -18.45
CA LYS A 169 -13.16 3.44 -19.20
C LYS A 169 -13.60 2.28 -20.09
N ASP A 170 -14.86 1.89 -19.98
CA ASP A 170 -15.46 0.93 -20.90
C ASP A 170 -15.66 1.54 -22.31
N THR A 171 -16.14 0.74 -23.26
CA THR A 171 -16.41 1.19 -24.64
C THR A 171 -17.45 2.32 -24.75
N ARG A 172 -18.22 2.57 -23.68
CA ARG A 172 -19.21 3.66 -23.58
C ARG A 172 -18.66 4.87 -22.83
N GLY A 173 -17.36 4.86 -22.50
CA GLY A 173 -16.69 5.94 -21.78
C GLY A 173 -16.96 5.95 -20.27
N VAL A 174 -17.60 4.94 -19.71
CA VAL A 174 -17.93 4.86 -18.28
C VAL A 174 -16.77 4.25 -17.50
N TRP A 175 -16.32 4.93 -16.45
CA TRP A 175 -15.32 4.38 -15.53
C TRP A 175 -15.88 3.19 -14.75
N ARG A 176 -15.12 2.10 -14.75
CA ARG A 176 -15.39 0.88 -14.01
C ARG A 176 -14.16 0.40 -13.27
N ILE A 177 -14.39 -0.34 -12.20
CA ILE A 177 -13.33 -1.05 -11.47
C ILE A 177 -12.86 -2.22 -12.34
N SER A 178 -11.63 -2.13 -12.83
CA SER A 178 -11.00 -3.12 -13.71
C SER A 178 -10.02 -4.04 -12.99
N GLY A 179 -9.56 -3.67 -11.79
CA GLY A 179 -8.63 -4.51 -11.04
C GLY A 179 -8.41 -4.08 -9.61
N TYR A 180 -7.78 -4.99 -8.87
CA TYR A 180 -7.28 -4.75 -7.52
C TYR A 180 -5.81 -5.19 -7.46
N ILE A 181 -4.98 -4.33 -6.88
CA ILE A 181 -3.57 -4.63 -6.59
C ILE A 181 -3.45 -4.70 -5.08
N GLY A 182 -3.17 -5.89 -4.56
CA GLY A 182 -3.12 -6.17 -3.14
C GLY A 182 -3.74 -7.53 -2.82
N GLY A 183 -3.56 -7.96 -1.59
CA GLY A 183 -3.92 -9.28 -1.12
C GLY A 183 -2.76 -9.92 -0.39
N GLY A 184 -3.01 -10.27 0.87
CA GLY A 184 -2.04 -10.90 1.78
C GLY A 184 -1.01 -9.94 2.36
N ASP A 185 -1.08 -9.73 3.68
CA ASP A 185 -0.17 -10.45 4.58
C ASP A 185 -1.01 -11.54 5.28
#